data_AF-A0A848DC86-F1
#
_entry.id   AF-A0A848DC86-F1
#
_cell.length_a   1.000
_cell.length_b   1.000
_cell.length_c   1.000
_cell.angle_alpha   90.00
_cell.angle_beta   90.00
_cell.angle_gamma   90.00
#
_symmetry.space_group_name_H-M   'P 1'
#
loop_
_entity.id
_entity.type
_entity.pdbx_description
1 polymer ?
#
loop_
_entity_poly.entity_id
_entity_poly.type
_entity_poly.pdbx_seq_one_letter_code
_entity_poly.pdbx_strand_id
1 'polypeptide(L)'
;MSLAGGLLLTETVRAAGLDRALSGGLALWTALAPWRRANAVHDPATIVLDRAVALGLGGDCLADIALLRAEPGVYGPVASAPTLSRTLDRLAERATAALRAIASARAVARLGRGHGPGSTARTTA
;
A
#
# COMPACT_ATOMS: atom_id res chain seq x y z
N MET A 1 8.31 16.29 -9.12
CA MET A 1 8.40 14.89 -8.65
C MET A 1 9.16 14.09 -9.70
N SER A 2 10.17 13.29 -9.33
CA SER A 2 10.93 12.49 -10.31
C SER A 2 10.23 11.15 -10.53
N LEU A 3 9.89 10.83 -11.79
CA LEU A 3 9.27 9.56 -12.18
C LEU A 3 10.18 8.36 -11.82
N ALA A 4 11.50 8.51 -12.06
CA ALA A 4 12.48 7.48 -11.75
C ALA A 4 12.56 7.19 -10.24
N GLY A 5 12.46 8.23 -9.40
CA GLY A 5 12.42 8.06 -7.94
C GLY A 5 11.18 7.28 -7.48
N GLY A 6 10.01 7.58 -8.05
CA GLY A 6 8.77 6.89 -7.71
C GLY A 6 8.75 5.43 -8.18
N LEU A 7 9.34 5.16 -9.34
CA LEU A 7 9.54 3.81 -9.84
C LEU A 7 10.46 3.00 -8.92
N LEU A 8 11.59 3.57 -8.49
CA LEU A 8 12.50 2.89 -7.57
C LEU A 8 11.84 2.59 -6.22
N LEU A 9 11.05 3.52 -5.66
CA LEU A 9 10.29 3.25 -4.43
C LEU A 9 9.25 2.15 -4.63
N THR A 10 8.56 2.13 -5.76
CA THR A 10 7.57 1.08 -6.05
C THR A 10 8.25 -0.28 -6.25
N GLU A 11 9.40 -0.31 -6.90
CA GLU A 11 10.14 -1.55 -7.14
C GLU A 11 10.79 -2.08 -5.86
N THR A 12 11.33 -1.21 -5.00
CA THR A 12 11.86 -1.64 -3.70
C THR A 12 10.78 -2.25 -2.81
N VAL A 13 9.59 -1.68 -2.81
CA VAL A 13 8.41 -2.23 -2.14
C VAL A 13 8.09 -3.65 -2.62
N ARG A 14 8.08 -3.86 -3.95
CA ARG A 14 7.83 -5.16 -4.59
C ARG A 14 8.95 -6.16 -4.29
N ALA A 15 10.19 -5.76 -4.51
CA ALA A 15 11.37 -6.60 -4.30
C ALA A 15 11.45 -7.07 -2.85
N ALA A 16 11.19 -6.18 -1.89
CA ALA A 16 11.16 -6.52 -0.47
C ALA A 16 9.92 -7.38 -0.08
N GLY A 17 8.96 -7.58 -0.98
CA GLY A 17 7.71 -8.29 -0.72
C GLY A 17 6.81 -7.61 0.31
N LEU A 18 6.96 -6.29 0.48
CA LEU A 18 6.25 -5.54 1.52
C LEU A 18 4.75 -5.45 1.24
N ASP A 19 4.38 -5.34 -0.03
CA ASP A 19 3.01 -5.42 -0.53
C ASP A 19 2.33 -6.72 -0.09
N ARG A 20 2.96 -7.86 -0.37
CA ARG A 20 2.46 -9.19 -0.01
C ARG A 20 2.42 -9.40 1.50
N ALA A 21 3.45 -8.97 2.21
CA ALA A 21 3.53 -9.12 3.66
C ALA A 21 2.47 -8.29 4.39
N LEU A 22 2.15 -7.09 3.88
CA LEU A 22 1.07 -6.27 4.40
C LEU A 22 -0.30 -6.86 4.08
N SER A 23 -0.57 -7.20 2.82
CA SER A 23 -1.87 -7.77 2.42
C SER A 23 -2.15 -9.14 3.05
N GLY A 24 -1.11 -9.95 3.30
CA GLY A 24 -1.21 -11.25 3.97
C GLY A 24 -1.22 -11.21 5.51
N GLY A 25 -0.99 -10.04 6.12
CA GLY A 25 -0.94 -9.90 7.57
C GLY A 25 -2.30 -10.13 8.21
N LEU A 26 -2.49 -11.27 8.91
CA LEU A 26 -3.76 -11.67 9.55
C LEU A 26 -4.38 -10.57 10.44
N ALA A 27 -3.54 -9.76 11.09
CA ALA A 27 -3.98 -8.63 11.93
C ALA A 27 -4.54 -7.46 11.10
N LEU A 28 -3.94 -7.13 9.96
CA LEU A 28 -4.44 -6.11 9.04
C LEU A 28 -5.71 -6.63 8.33
N TRP A 29 -5.67 -7.88 7.90
CA TRP A 29 -6.79 -8.59 7.29
C TRP A 29 -8.02 -8.58 8.20
N THR A 30 -7.86 -8.87 9.49
CA THR A 30 -8.97 -8.86 10.46
C THR A 30 -9.46 -7.44 10.73
N ALA A 31 -8.55 -6.46 10.85
CA ALA A 31 -8.92 -5.06 11.06
C ALA A 31 -9.71 -4.46 9.88
N LEU A 32 -9.47 -4.94 8.66
CA LEU A 32 -10.03 -4.40 7.42
C LEU A 32 -11.01 -5.35 6.72
N ALA A 33 -11.41 -6.45 7.36
CA ALA A 33 -12.39 -7.41 6.83
C ALA A 33 -13.67 -6.76 6.25
N PRO A 34 -14.22 -5.67 6.83
CA PRO A 34 -15.40 -5.01 6.26
C PRO A 34 -15.18 -4.35 4.88
N TRP A 35 -13.92 -4.02 4.54
CA TRP A 35 -13.53 -3.33 3.29
C TRP A 35 -12.93 -4.27 2.25
N ARG A 36 -12.61 -5.52 2.59
CA ARG A 36 -12.22 -6.57 1.62
C ARG A 36 -13.45 -7.31 1.07
N ARG A 37 -14.55 -6.59 0.82
CA ARG A 37 -15.71 -7.17 0.12
C ARG A 37 -15.25 -7.69 -1.25
N ALA A 38 -15.93 -8.72 -1.76
CA ALA A 38 -15.57 -9.33 -3.05
C ALA A 38 -15.52 -8.34 -4.22
N ASN A 39 -16.17 -7.17 -4.09
CA ASN A 39 -16.19 -6.08 -5.07
C ASN A 39 -15.31 -4.87 -4.71
N ALA A 40 -14.48 -4.97 -3.67
CA ALA A 40 -13.58 -3.88 -3.30
C ALA A 40 -12.45 -3.75 -4.34
N VAL A 41 -12.43 -2.62 -5.04
CA VAL A 41 -11.44 -2.34 -6.09
C VAL A 41 -10.04 -2.09 -5.51
N HIS A 42 -9.96 -1.48 -4.33
CA HIS A 42 -8.68 -1.14 -3.71
C HIS A 42 -8.42 -2.00 -2.47
N ASP A 43 -7.29 -2.71 -2.48
CA ASP A 43 -6.76 -3.35 -1.30
C ASP A 43 -6.24 -2.28 -0.31
N PRO A 44 -6.67 -2.30 0.96
CA PRO A 44 -6.26 -1.28 1.92
C PRO A 44 -4.76 -1.30 2.24
N ALA A 45 -4.08 -2.43 2.09
CA ALA A 45 -2.62 -2.48 2.22
C ALA A 45 -1.94 -1.74 1.05
N THR A 46 -2.46 -1.90 -0.18
CA THR A 46 -2.02 -1.10 -1.34
C THR A 46 -2.28 0.40 -1.14
N ILE A 47 -3.43 0.79 -0.57
CA ILE A 47 -3.73 2.21 -0.27
C ILE A 47 -2.71 2.83 0.70
N VAL A 48 -2.36 2.11 1.78
CA VAL A 48 -1.34 2.56 2.75
C VAL A 48 0.03 2.68 2.10
N LEU A 49 0.35 1.76 1.20
CA LEU A 49 1.60 1.72 0.47
C LEU A 49 1.72 2.85 -0.56
N ASP A 50 0.66 3.13 -1.32
CA ASP A 50 0.60 4.26 -2.25
C ASP A 50 0.78 5.57 -1.48
N ARG A 51 0.20 5.70 -0.28
CA ARG A 51 0.48 6.86 0.59
C ARG A 51 1.93 6.91 1.04
N ALA A 52 2.54 5.79 1.42
CA ALA A 52 3.96 5.76 1.77
C ALA A 52 4.87 6.15 0.60
N VAL A 53 4.52 5.76 -0.63
CA VAL A 53 5.23 6.19 -1.86
C VAL A 53 5.07 7.70 -2.07
N ALA A 54 3.85 8.24 -1.94
CA ALA A 54 3.62 9.68 -2.06
C ALA A 54 4.44 10.49 -1.04
N LEU A 55 4.51 10.03 0.23
CA LEU A 55 5.36 10.62 1.27
C LEU A 55 6.86 10.52 0.90
N GLY A 56 7.30 9.36 0.42
CA GLY A 56 8.69 9.15 -0.01
C GLY A 56 9.12 10.02 -1.19
N LEU A 57 8.16 10.51 -1.98
CA LEU A 57 8.38 11.45 -3.08
C LEU A 57 8.31 12.92 -2.66
N GLY A 58 8.09 13.19 -1.37
CA GLY A 58 8.02 14.54 -0.80
C GLY A 58 6.60 15.10 -0.64
N GLY A 59 5.56 14.28 -0.84
CA GLY A 59 4.19 14.69 -0.50
C GLY A 59 4.01 14.83 1.01
N ASP A 60 3.17 15.76 1.43
CA ASP A 60 2.90 16.08 2.83
C ASP A 60 1.40 16.04 3.15
N CYS A 61 0.53 16.07 2.15
CA CYS A 61 -0.93 16.08 2.31
C CYS A 61 -1.58 14.84 1.67
N LEU A 62 -2.78 14.47 2.12
CA LEU A 62 -3.50 13.31 1.55
C LEU A 62 -3.87 13.53 0.06
N ALA A 63 -3.99 14.78 -0.38
CA ALA A 63 -4.32 15.11 -1.76
C ALA A 63 -3.18 14.79 -2.74
N ASP A 64 -1.92 14.72 -2.28
CA ASP A 64 -0.75 14.37 -3.11
C ASP A 64 -0.85 12.96 -3.72
N ILE A 65 -1.74 12.12 -3.19
CA ILE A 65 -2.06 10.83 -3.80
C ILE A 65 -2.56 10.99 -5.26
N ALA A 66 -3.11 12.16 -5.61
CA ALA A 66 -3.50 12.49 -6.97
C ALA A 66 -2.33 12.45 -7.97
N LEU A 67 -1.10 12.72 -7.50
CA LEU A 67 0.09 12.65 -8.35
C LEU A 67 0.42 11.21 -8.77
N LEU A 68 0.18 10.23 -7.90
CA LEU A 68 0.32 8.82 -8.27
C LEU A 68 -0.82 8.37 -9.18
N ARG A 69 -2.04 8.87 -8.92
CA ARG A 69 -3.22 8.59 -9.77
C ARG A 69 -3.10 9.13 -11.19
N ALA A 70 -2.33 10.21 -11.38
CA ALA A 70 -2.07 10.77 -12.69
C ALA A 70 -1.20 9.86 -13.57
N GLU A 71 -0.47 8.92 -12.97
CA GLU A 71 0.45 8.01 -13.65
C GLU A 71 0.06 6.52 -13.46
N PRO A 72 -1.13 6.10 -13.93
CA PRO A 72 -1.63 4.74 -13.71
C PRO A 72 -0.77 3.67 -14.40
N GLY A 73 -0.01 4.02 -15.44
CA GLY A 73 0.95 3.11 -16.08
C GLY A 73 2.13 2.72 -15.16
N VAL A 74 2.40 3.54 -14.13
CA VAL A 74 3.49 3.30 -13.16
C VAL A 74 2.94 2.73 -11.85
N TYR A 75 1.91 3.37 -11.29
CA TYR A 75 1.41 3.05 -9.96
C TYR A 75 0.16 2.16 -9.98
N GLY A 76 -0.44 1.91 -11.14
CA GLY A 76 -1.68 1.18 -11.28
C GLY A 76 -2.89 1.90 -10.66
N PRO A 77 -3.95 1.17 -10.26
CA PRO A 77 -5.16 1.77 -9.69
C PRO A 77 -4.91 2.34 -8.28
N VAL A 78 -4.71 3.66 -8.20
CA VAL A 78 -4.51 4.36 -6.92
C VAL A 78 -5.82 4.97 -6.41
N ALA A 79 -6.10 4.78 -5.13
CA ALA A 79 -7.32 5.28 -4.50
C ALA A 79 -7.36 6.81 -4.41
N SER A 80 -8.55 7.39 -4.52
CA SER A 80 -8.77 8.83 -4.33
C SER A 80 -8.51 9.26 -2.88
N ALA A 81 -8.20 10.55 -2.67
CA ALA A 81 -7.94 11.10 -1.33
C ALA A 81 -9.08 10.87 -0.32
N PRO A 82 -10.38 10.97 -0.69
CA PRO A 82 -11.47 10.61 0.22
C PRO A 82 -11.49 9.12 0.61
N THR A 83 -11.12 8.22 -0.29
CA THR A 83 -11.00 6.78 0.02
C THR A 83 -9.83 6.54 0.96
N LEU A 84 -8.67 7.14 0.69
CA LEU A 84 -7.51 7.09 1.58
C LEU A 84 -7.84 7.60 2.98
N SER A 85 -8.53 8.74 3.11
CA SER A 85 -8.95 9.28 4.41
C SER A 85 -9.81 8.28 5.19
N ARG A 86 -10.87 7.74 4.57
CA ARG A 86 -11.75 6.76 5.23
C ARG A 86 -11.00 5.48 5.62
N THR A 87 -10.04 5.03 4.81
CA THR A 87 -9.19 3.89 5.15
C THR A 87 -8.34 4.18 6.39
N LEU A 88 -7.73 5.38 6.47
CA LEU A 88 -6.95 5.79 7.63
C LEU A 88 -7.81 5.93 8.90
N ASP A 89 -9.00 6.51 8.80
CA ASP A 89 -9.93 6.63 9.94
C ASP A 89 -10.26 5.25 10.53
N ARG A 90 -10.53 4.26 9.66
CA ARG A 90 -10.80 2.88 10.09
C ARG A 90 -9.59 2.18 10.67
N LEU A 91 -8.40 2.42 10.11
CA LEU A 91 -7.16 1.93 10.70
C LEU A 91 -6.91 2.55 12.07
N ALA A 92 -7.28 3.82 12.26
CA ALA A 92 -7.15 4.52 13.54
C ALA A 92 -8.08 3.95 14.63
N GLU A 93 -9.30 3.51 14.27
CA GLU A 93 -10.18 2.76 15.19
C GLU A 93 -9.51 1.49 15.75
N ARG A 94 -8.50 0.94 15.05
CA ARG A 94 -7.73 -0.24 15.44
C ARG A 94 -6.21 0.02 15.39
N ALA A 95 -5.78 1.22 15.79
CA ALA A 95 -4.41 1.71 15.59
C ALA A 95 -3.32 0.73 16.04
N THR A 96 -3.46 0.14 17.24
CA THR A 96 -2.47 -0.81 17.77
C THR A 96 -2.31 -2.06 16.89
N ALA A 97 -3.41 -2.61 16.37
CA ALA A 97 -3.37 -3.78 15.50
C ALA A 97 -2.78 -3.43 14.13
N ALA A 98 -3.15 -2.27 13.59
CA ALA A 98 -2.60 -1.76 12.33
C ALA A 98 -1.08 -1.55 12.41
N LEU A 99 -0.60 -0.88 13.45
CA LEU A 99 0.83 -0.64 13.67
C LEU A 99 1.61 -1.95 13.87
N ARG A 100 1.05 -2.92 14.59
CA ARG A 100 1.65 -4.27 14.73
C ARG A 100 1.78 -4.98 13.39
N ALA A 101 0.76 -4.90 12.54
CA ALA A 101 0.81 -5.50 11.21
C ALA A 101 1.87 -4.83 10.32
N ILE A 102 1.94 -3.50 10.33
CA ILE A 102 2.98 -2.75 9.60
C ILE A 102 4.38 -3.11 10.10
N ALA A 103 4.58 -3.19 11.41
CA ALA A 103 5.86 -3.57 12.01
C ALA A 103 6.26 -5.01 11.62
N SER A 104 5.30 -5.95 11.65
CA SER A 104 5.51 -7.33 11.24
C SER A 104 5.90 -7.44 9.76
N ALA A 105 5.18 -6.76 8.87
CA ALA A 105 5.48 -6.75 7.44
C ALA A 105 6.88 -6.17 7.15
N ARG A 106 7.25 -5.07 7.83
CA ARG A 106 8.60 -4.50 7.75
C ARG A 106 9.67 -5.46 8.25
N ALA A 107 9.40 -6.21 9.31
CA ALA A 107 10.32 -7.22 9.82
C ALA A 107 10.52 -8.37 8.82
N VAL A 108 9.44 -8.87 8.20
CA VAL A 108 9.49 -9.89 7.14
C VAL A 108 10.32 -9.41 5.95
N ALA A 109 10.05 -8.18 5.49
CA ALA A 109 10.78 -7.55 4.38
C ALA A 109 12.29 -7.44 4.64
N ARG A 110 12.68 -6.99 5.85
CA ARG A 110 14.09 -6.84 6.25
C ARG A 110 14.85 -8.17 6.33
N LEU A 111 14.16 -9.25 6.65
CA LEU A 111 14.78 -10.59 6.74
C LEU A 111 14.97 -11.23 5.36
N GLY A 112 14.67 -10.52 4.27
CA GLY A 112 14.80 -11.02 2.90
C GLY A 112 13.81 -12.12 2.53
N ARG A 113 12.85 -12.43 3.42
CA ARG A 113 11.90 -13.55 3.24
C ARG A 113 10.74 -13.23 2.27
N GLY A 114 10.70 -12.01 1.71
CA GLY A 114 9.68 -11.56 0.76
C GLY A 114 9.97 -11.87 -0.71
N HIS A 115 11.16 -12.38 -1.06
CA HIS A 115 11.58 -12.62 -2.45
C HIS A 115 11.02 -13.95 -3.02
N GLY A 116 9.72 -14.01 -3.29
CA GLY A 116 9.16 -15.03 -4.22
C GLY A 116 9.26 -14.56 -5.67
N PRO A 117 9.35 -15.49 -6.67
CA PRO A 117 9.53 -15.15 -8.08
C PRO A 117 8.43 -14.20 -8.57
N GLY A 118 8.85 -13.17 -9.30
CA GLY A 118 7.98 -12.10 -9.77
C GLY A 118 6.82 -12.63 -10.60
N SER A 119 5.60 -12.31 -10.17
CA SER A 119 4.40 -12.47 -10.97
C SER A 119 3.85 -11.08 -11.31
N THR A 120 3.74 -10.82 -12.61
CA THR A 120 3.04 -9.68 -13.21
C THR A 120 1.55 -9.77 -12.88
N ALA A 121 1.06 -8.92 -11.98
CA ALA A 121 -0.25 -8.28 -12.08
C ALA A 121 -0.52 -7.42 -10.83
N ARG A 122 -0.34 -6.10 -10.94
CA ARG A 122 -1.34 -5.21 -10.32
C ARG A 122 -2.50 -5.29 -11.31
N THR A 123 -3.50 -6.12 -11.01
CA THR A 123 -4.64 -6.39 -11.88
C THR A 123 -5.20 -5.09 -12.43
N THR A 124 -5.11 -4.93 -13.74
CA THR A 124 -5.86 -3.95 -14.51
C THR A 124 -7.34 -4.28 -14.36
N ALA A 125 -8.07 -3.41 -13.70
CA ALA A 125 -9.51 -3.27 -13.77
C ALA A 125 -9.83 -1.78 -13.79
#